data_AF-A0A656JJ66-F1
#
_entry.id   AF-A0A656JJ66-F1
#
_cell.length_a   1.000
_cell.length_b   1.000
_cell.length_c   1.000
_cell.angle_alpha   90.00
_cell.angle_beta   90.00
_cell.angle_gamma   90.00
#
_symmetry.space_group_name_H-M   'P 1'
#
loop_
_entity.id
_entity.type
_entity.pdbx_description
1 polymer ?
#
loop_
_entity_poly.entity_id
_entity_poly.type
_entity_poly.pdbx_seq_one_letter_code
_entity_poly.pdbx_strand_id
1 'polypeptide(L)'
;TGCQPGQRQRQPPTEYRYDCQHRLIGISLPGGSVASYKYDAFGRRIEKTVDGHTTEFLWQGERLIAESADNRYRSYIYEPGTFRPLA
;
A
#
# COMPACT_ATOMS: atom_id res chain seq x y z
N THR A 1 39.58 -31.57 -15.74
CA THR A 1 38.61 -31.43 -14.64
C THR A 1 37.88 -30.12 -14.85
N GLY A 2 36.57 -30.15 -15.13
CA GLY A 2 35.80 -29.01 -15.66
C GLY A 2 35.41 -27.98 -14.60
N CYS A 3 35.52 -26.69 -14.94
CA CYS A 3 34.93 -25.60 -14.17
C CYS A 3 33.44 -25.49 -14.54
N GLN A 4 32.53 -25.84 -13.62
CA GLN A 4 31.12 -25.49 -13.77
C GLN A 4 30.93 -24.02 -13.36
N PRO A 5 30.40 -23.14 -14.24
CA PRO A 5 30.07 -21.78 -13.85
C PRO A 5 28.93 -21.78 -12.83
N GLY A 6 29.16 -21.10 -11.70
CA GLY A 6 28.15 -20.92 -10.66
C GLY A 6 26.92 -20.21 -11.23
N GLN A 7 25.78 -20.91 -11.19
CA GLN A 7 24.49 -20.36 -11.60
C GLN A 7 24.11 -19.23 -10.62
N ARG A 8 24.23 -17.97 -11.06
CA ARG A 8 23.66 -16.83 -10.33
C ARG A 8 22.15 -16.94 -10.45
N GLN A 9 21.46 -17.32 -9.37
CA GLN A 9 20.00 -17.24 -9.33
C GLN A 9 19.60 -15.77 -9.49
N ARG A 10 19.00 -15.43 -10.64
CA ARG A 10 18.40 -14.12 -10.85
C ARG A 10 17.16 -14.05 -9.97
N GLN A 11 17.10 -13.05 -9.10
CA GLN A 11 15.86 -12.80 -8.37
C GLN A 11 14.77 -12.38 -9.36
N PRO A 12 13.51 -12.78 -9.13
CA PRO A 12 12.40 -12.30 -9.96
C PRO A 12 12.34 -10.77 -9.90
N PRO A 13 11.89 -10.10 -10.97
CA PRO A 13 11.72 -8.65 -10.94
C PRO A 13 10.60 -8.25 -9.98
N THR A 14 10.51 -6.95 -9.66
CA THR A 14 9.31 -6.43 -8.99
C THR A 14 8.14 -6.41 -9.98
N GLU A 15 7.01 -6.99 -9.61
CA GLU A 15 5.78 -6.96 -10.40
C GLU A 15 4.83 -5.91 -9.85
N TYR A 16 4.21 -5.14 -10.75
CA TYR A 16 3.19 -4.15 -10.42
C TYR A 16 1.90 -4.49 -11.16
N ARG A 17 0.77 -4.45 -10.45
CA ARG A 17 -0.56 -4.69 -11.01
C ARG A 17 -1.40 -3.44 -10.87
N TYR A 18 -2.10 -3.08 -11.94
CA TYR A 18 -2.95 -1.89 -12.00
C TYR A 18 -4.37 -2.28 -12.42
N ASP A 19 -5.36 -1.50 -12.01
CA ASP A 19 -6.70 -1.58 -12.57
C ASP A 19 -6.85 -0.73 -13.86
N CYS A 20 -8.04 -0.77 -14.48
CA CYS A 20 -8.34 -0.01 -15.70
C CYS A 20 -8.35 1.52 -15.49
N GLN A 21 -8.31 1.99 -14.25
CA GLN A 21 -8.21 3.40 -13.89
C GLN A 21 -6.75 3.81 -13.58
N HIS A 22 -5.77 2.95 -13.93
CA HIS A 22 -4.34 3.15 -13.68
C HIS A 22 -3.97 3.27 -12.21
N ARG A 23 -4.76 2.69 -11.30
CA ARG A 23 -4.46 2.67 -9.87
C ARG A 23 -3.70 1.40 -9.52
N LEU A 24 -2.64 1.54 -8.71
CA LEU A 24 -1.82 0.40 -8.27
C LEU A 24 -2.60 -0.48 -7.29
N ILE A 25 -2.94 -1.70 -7.69
CA ILE A 25 -3.72 -2.65 -6.88
C ILE A 25 -2.87 -3.78 -6.28
N GLY A 26 -1.63 -3.94 -6.73
CA GLY A 26 -0.72 -4.91 -6.11
C GLY A 26 0.74 -4.78 -6.50
N ILE A 27 1.61 -5.23 -5.60
CA ILE A 27 3.07 -5.32 -5.79
C ILE A 27 3.53 -6.70 -5.34
N SER A 28 4.39 -7.35 -6.11
CA SER A 28 5.16 -8.53 -5.67
C SER A 28 6.65 -8.20 -5.75
N LEU A 29 7.34 -8.22 -4.61
CA LEU A 29 8.76 -7.89 -4.52
C LEU A 29 9.63 -9.15 -4.70
N PRO A 30 10.88 -8.99 -5.19
CA PRO A 30 11.83 -10.11 -5.35
C PRO A 30 12.10 -10.88 -4.06
N GLY A 31 11.99 -10.20 -2.92
CA GLY A 31 12.14 -10.77 -1.57
C GLY A 31 10.91 -11.50 -1.04
N GLY A 32 9.87 -11.71 -1.86
CA GLY A 32 8.65 -12.43 -1.49
C GLY A 32 7.59 -11.59 -0.79
N SER A 33 7.90 -10.34 -0.44
CA SER A 33 6.92 -9.43 0.14
C SER A 33 5.86 -9.03 -0.88
N VAL A 34 4.59 -9.06 -0.47
CA VAL A 34 3.43 -8.78 -1.32
C VAL A 34 2.57 -7.69 -0.70
N ALA A 35 2.14 -6.75 -1.53
CA ALA A 35 1.19 -5.71 -1.16
C ALA A 35 -0.06 -5.75 -2.04
N SER A 36 -1.22 -5.45 -1.47
CA SER A 36 -2.48 -5.20 -2.18
C SER A 36 -3.13 -3.90 -1.69
N TYR A 37 -3.90 -3.26 -2.56
CA TYR A 37 -4.56 -2.00 -2.28
C TYR A 37 -6.00 -2.00 -2.80
N LYS A 38 -6.92 -1.41 -2.02
CA LYS A 38 -8.29 -1.13 -2.45
C LYS A 38 -8.56 0.37 -2.45
N TYR A 39 -9.43 0.79 -3.35
CA TYR A 39 -9.77 2.18 -3.58
C TYR A 39 -11.28 2.37 -3.59
N ASP A 40 -11.74 3.53 -3.14
CA ASP A 40 -13.12 3.95 -3.33
C ASP A 40 -13.38 4.51 -4.73
N ALA A 41 -14.62 4.92 -4.99
CA ALA A 41 -15.04 5.50 -6.27
C ALA A 41 -14.34 6.84 -6.59
N PHE A 42 -13.82 7.54 -5.59
CA PHE A 42 -13.06 8.78 -5.76
C PHE A 42 -11.57 8.53 -5.97
N GLY A 43 -11.13 7.27 -6.04
CA GLY A 43 -9.74 6.91 -6.27
C GLY A 43 -8.85 7.03 -5.03
N ARG A 44 -9.43 7.16 -3.84
CA ARG A 44 -8.68 7.21 -2.58
C ARG A 44 -8.50 5.81 -2.04
N ARG A 45 -7.33 5.54 -1.47
CA ARG A 45 -7.04 4.24 -0.87
C ARG A 45 -7.89 4.09 0.39
N ILE A 46 -8.59 2.96 0.51
CA ILE A 46 -9.41 2.58 1.67
C ILE A 46 -8.82 1.39 2.42
N GLU A 47 -8.00 0.57 1.77
CA GLU A 47 -7.33 -0.57 2.38
C GLU A 47 -5.94 -0.76 1.77
N LYS A 48 -4.99 -1.16 2.62
CA LYS A 48 -3.65 -1.63 2.25
C LYS A 48 -3.37 -2.90 3.04
N THR A 49 -3.01 -3.98 2.37
CA THR A 49 -2.47 -5.18 3.02
C THR A 49 -1.04 -5.38 2.59
N VAL A 50 -0.11 -5.54 3.53
CA VAL A 50 1.29 -5.89 3.26
C VAL A 50 1.65 -7.09 4.10
N ASP A 51 2.07 -8.17 3.44
CA ASP A 51 2.50 -9.40 4.11
C ASP A 51 1.48 -9.92 5.15
N GLY A 52 0.19 -9.79 4.82
CA GLY A 52 -0.93 -10.19 5.68
C GLY A 52 -1.40 -9.14 6.69
N HIS A 53 -0.65 -8.04 6.90
CA HIS A 53 -1.03 -6.95 7.79
C HIS A 53 -1.85 -5.90 7.07
N THR A 54 -3.06 -5.67 7.54
CA THR A 54 -4.01 -4.74 6.92
C THR A 54 -4.05 -3.39 7.64
N THR A 55 -4.11 -2.32 6.87
CA THR A 55 -4.40 -0.96 7.31
C THR A 55 -5.59 -0.41 6.53
N GLU A 56 -6.61 0.04 7.24
CA GLU A 56 -7.81 0.69 6.70
C GLU A 56 -7.68 2.20 6.82
N PHE A 57 -8.24 2.93 5.85
CA PHE A 57 -8.17 4.39 5.76
C PHE A 57 -9.58 4.98 5.75
N LEU A 58 -9.88 5.84 6.72
CA LEU A 58 -11.18 6.49 6.89
C LEU A 58 -11.15 7.93 6.38
N TRP A 59 -12.12 8.28 5.56
CA TRP A 59 -12.19 9.58 4.88
C TRP A 59 -13.47 10.34 5.22
N GLN A 60 -13.35 11.66 5.41
CA GLN A 60 -14.47 12.61 5.54
C GLN A 60 -14.32 13.72 4.50
N GLY A 61 -15.20 13.75 3.50
CA GLY A 61 -14.93 14.57 2.30
C GLY A 61 -13.54 14.21 1.78
N GLU A 62 -12.72 15.18 1.37
CA GLU A 62 -11.36 14.92 0.86
C GLU A 62 -10.29 14.69 1.95
N ARG A 63 -10.68 14.62 3.24
CA ARG A 63 -9.74 14.51 4.36
C ARG A 63 -9.62 13.08 4.86
N LEU A 64 -8.40 12.59 5.03
CA LEU A 64 -8.12 11.35 5.76
C LEU A 64 -8.26 11.65 7.25
N ILE A 65 -9.20 11.03 7.93
CA ILE A 65 -9.47 11.30 9.36
C ILE A 65 -8.92 10.21 10.27
N ALA A 66 -8.65 9.01 9.77
CA ALA A 66 -8.01 7.96 10.55
C ALA A 66 -7.38 6.86 9.69
N GLU A 67 -6.41 6.18 10.31
CA GLU A 67 -5.82 4.92 9.86
C GLU A 67 -5.98 3.88 10.97
N SER A 68 -6.48 2.70 10.64
CA SER A 68 -6.68 1.59 11.57
C SER A 68 -5.88 0.37 11.11
N ALA A 69 -5.02 -0.16 11.96
CA ALA A 69 -4.29 -1.40 11.76
C ALA A 69 -4.36 -2.25 13.03
N ASP A 70 -4.03 -3.54 12.93
CA ASP A 70 -4.22 -4.56 13.98
C ASP A 70 -3.93 -4.09 15.42
N ASN A 71 -2.85 -3.32 15.62
CA ASN A 71 -2.47 -2.81 16.94
C ASN A 71 -2.11 -1.31 16.91
N ARG A 72 -2.62 -0.56 15.92
CA ARG A 72 -2.35 0.87 15.79
C ARG A 72 -3.53 1.59 15.19
N TYR A 73 -4.11 2.50 15.96
CA TYR A 73 -5.09 3.45 15.48
C TYR A 73 -4.48 4.85 15.53
N ARG A 74 -4.59 5.60 14.43
CA ARG A 74 -4.18 6.99 14.34
C ARG A 74 -5.32 7.81 13.78
N SER A 75 -5.66 8.92 14.42
CA SER A 75 -6.62 9.89 13.90
C SER A 75 -5.92 11.17 13.51
N TYR A 76 -6.59 11.97 12.69
CA TYR A 76 -6.13 13.26 12.21
C TYR A 76 -7.21 14.31 12.43
N ILE A 77 -6.86 15.40 13.10
CA ILE A 77 -7.74 16.54 13.34
C ILE A 77 -7.26 17.70 12.48
N TYR A 78 -8.18 18.43 11.84
CA TYR A 78 -7.86 19.56 10.98
C TYR A 78 -8.51 20.84 11.48
N GLU A 79 -7.85 21.98 11.22
CA GLU A 79 -8.47 23.30 11.40
C GLU A 79 -9.72 23.42 10.49
N PRO A 80 -10.87 23.87 11.02
CA PRO A 80 -12.12 23.93 10.27
C PRO A 80 -11.98 24.65 8.92
N GLY A 81 -12.51 24.02 7.86
CA GLY A 81 -12.46 24.58 6.51
C GLY A 81 -11.10 24.49 5.82
N THR A 82 -10.05 23.95 6.45
CA THR A 82 -8.71 23.87 5.87
C THR A 82 -8.18 22.43 5.81
N PHE A 83 -6.99 22.25 5.23
CA PHE A 83 -6.23 20.99 5.30
C PHE A 83 -5.07 21.07 6.30
N ARG A 84 -5.07 22.07 7.21
CA ARG A 84 -4.03 22.22 8.22
C ARG A 84 -4.25 21.23 9.37
N PRO A 85 -3.28 20.35 9.67
CA PRO A 85 -3.41 19.41 10.78
C PRO A 85 -3.26 20.11 12.13
N LEU A 86 -4.02 19.65 13.12
CA LEU A 86 -4.00 20.08 14.51
C LEU A 86 -3.44 19.00 15.44
N ALA A 87 -3.76 17.72 15.16
CA ALA A 87 -3.28 16.55 15.89
C ALA A 87 -3.30 15.31 14.98
#